data_AF-A0A0A7M1M6-F1
#
_entry.id   AF-A0A0A7M1M6-F1
#
_cell.length_a   1.000
_cell.length_b   1.000
_cell.length_c   1.000
_cell.angle_alpha   90.00
_cell.angle_beta   90.00
_cell.angle_gamma   90.00
#
_symmetry.space_group_name_H-M   'P 1'
#
loop_
_entity.id
_entity.type
_entity.pdbx_description
1 polymer ?
#
loop_
_entity_poly.entity_id
_entity_poly.type
_entity_poly.pdbx_seq_one_letter_code
_entity_poly.pdbx_strand_id
1 'polypeptide(L)' 'MLKAECHFINGTEKVRLVVRYFYNREEYARFDSDVGRYVGLTPYGEKVALNWNSDPAIMEHARNAVDTICRHNYEI' A
#
# COMPACT_ATOMS: atom_id res chain seq x y z
N MET A 1 1.69 13.69 -2.64
CA MET A 1 2.93 13.05 -2.14
C MET A 1 2.65 11.58 -1.86
N LEU A 2 3.53 10.69 -2.29
CA LEU A 2 3.48 9.26 -2.01
C LEU A 2 4.46 8.94 -0.88
N LYS A 3 4.08 8.07 0.06
CA LYS A 3 5.01 7.41 0.98
C LYS A 3 4.78 5.91 0.93
N ALA A 4 5.86 5.13 0.84
CA ALA A 4 5.82 3.68 0.93
C ALA A 4 6.72 3.25 2.11
N GLU A 5 6.15 2.53 3.06
CA GLU A 5 6.80 2.14 4.31
C GLU A 5 6.73 0.62 4.44
N CYS A 6 7.87 -0.02 4.73
CA CYS A 6 7.96 -1.44 5.02
C CYS A 6 8.20 -1.62 6.53
N HIS A 7 7.30 -2.34 7.21
CA HIS A 7 7.41 -2.68 8.61
C HIS A 7 7.78 -4.16 8.76
N PHE A 8 8.93 -4.41 9.38
CA PHE A 8 9.48 -5.75 9.61
C PHE A 8 9.30 -6.13 11.08
N ILE A 9 8.70 -7.28 11.34
CA ILE A 9 8.49 -7.82 12.69
C ILE A 9 9.17 -9.19 12.73
N ASN A 10 10.12 -9.36 13.65
CA ASN A 10 10.96 -10.56 13.76
C ASN A 10 11.69 -10.90 12.44
N GLY A 11 12.39 -9.92 11.86
CA GLY A 11 13.05 -10.09 10.56
C GLY A 11 12.03 -10.08 9.41
N THR A 12 12.08 -11.11 8.56
CA THR A 12 11.17 -11.26 7.40
C THR A 12 9.97 -12.17 7.67
N GLU A 13 9.80 -12.68 8.90
CA GLU A 13 8.69 -13.55 9.29
C GLU A 13 7.34 -12.86 9.06
N LYS A 14 7.22 -11.60 9.48
CA LYS A 14 6.06 -10.77 9.19
C LYS A 14 6.50 -9.42 8.63
N VAL A 15 6.11 -9.18 7.38
CA VAL A 15 6.40 -7.94 6.65
C VAL A 15 5.10 -7.29 6.24
N ARG A 16 4.95 -6.01 6.57
CA ARG A 16 3.78 -5.20 6.21
C ARG A 16 4.22 -4.02 5.36
N LEU A 17 3.64 -3.92 4.17
CA LEU A 17 3.79 -2.77 3.29
C LEU A 17 2.62 -1.82 3.49
N VAL A 18 2.92 -0.54 3.74
CA VAL A 18 1.93 0.53 3.80
C VAL A 18 2.28 1.59 2.77
N VAL A 19 1.38 1.81 1.80
CA VAL A 19 1.51 2.86 0.79
C VAL A 19 0.46 3.94 1.06
N ARG A 20 0.90 5.16 1.31
CA ARG A 20 0.07 6.29 1.70
C ARG A 20 0.11 7.39 0.65
N TYR A 21 -1.06 7.91 0.33
CA TYR A 21 -1.23 9.00 -0.63
C TYR A 21 -1.73 10.25 0.08
N PHE A 22 -0.98 11.34 -0.07
CA PHE A 22 -1.25 12.61 0.59
C PHE A 22 -1.53 13.73 -0.39
N TYR A 23 -2.51 14.56 -0.06
CA TYR A 23 -2.81 15.84 -0.70
C TYR A 23 -2.85 16.92 0.39
N ASN A 24 -2.07 18.01 0.24
CA ASN A 24 -1.99 19.09 1.23
C ASN A 24 -1.79 18.62 2.69
N ARG A 25 -0.94 17.60 2.90
CA ARG A 25 -0.67 16.93 4.18
C ARG A 25 -1.82 16.09 4.75
N GLU A 26 -2.98 16.05 4.11
CA GLU A 26 -4.07 15.13 4.40
C GLU A 26 -3.84 13.81 3.66
N GLU A 27 -3.89 12.70 4.38
CA GLU A 27 -3.85 11.38 3.78
C GLU A 27 -5.22 11.06 3.19
N TYR A 28 -5.33 10.92 1.87
CA TYR A 28 -6.62 10.68 1.22
C TYR A 28 -6.84 9.21 0.89
N ALA A 29 -5.79 8.43 0.63
CA ALA A 29 -5.91 7.00 0.34
C ALA A 29 -4.70 6.23 0.85
N ARG A 30 -4.90 4.94 1.15
CA ARG A 30 -3.86 4.03 1.61
C ARG A 30 -4.03 2.64 1.03
N PHE A 31 -2.94 1.98 0.65
CA PHE A 31 -2.87 0.53 0.52
C PHE A 31 -2.14 -0.05 1.72
N ASP A 32 -2.67 -1.14 2.27
CA ASP A 32 -2.09 -1.86 3.39
C ASP A 32 -2.05 -3.34 3.01
N SER A 33 -0.87 -3.96 3.05
CA SER A 33 -0.73 -5.37 2.68
C SER A 33 -1.54 -6.30 3.57
N ASP A 34 -1.75 -5.94 4.85
CA ASP A 34 -2.56 -6.73 5.77
C ASP A 34 -4.06 -6.68 5.38
N VAL A 35 -4.49 -5.58 4.74
CA VAL A 35 -5.86 -5.39 4.26
C VAL A 35 -6.02 -5.92 2.83
N GLY A 36 -4.96 -5.86 2.02
CA GLY A 36 -4.90 -6.38 0.65
C GLY A 36 -5.67 -5.57 -0.39
N ARG A 37 -6.06 -4.33 -0.08
CA ARG A 37 -6.75 -3.39 -0.99
C ARG A 37 -6.55 -1.93 -0.58
N TYR A 38 -6.85 -1.02 -1.51
CA TYR A 38 -6.86 0.41 -1.24
C TYR A 38 -8.08 0.80 -0.37
N VAL A 39 -7.86 1.72 0.54
CA VAL A 39 -8.86 2.31 1.44
C VAL A 39 -8.81 3.83 1.26
N GLY A 40 -9.95 4.44 0.98
CA GLY A 40 -10.12 5.88 0.99
C GLY A 40 -10.33 6.39 2.41
N LEU A 41 -9.67 7.47 2.77
CA LEU A 41 -9.76 8.13 4.09
C LEU A 41 -10.55 9.45 4.02
N THR A 42 -10.88 9.90 2.81
CA THR A 42 -11.72 11.07 2.52
C THR A 42 -12.72 10.71 1.42
N PRO A 43 -13.80 11.50 1.21
CA PRO A 43 -14.77 11.24 0.14
C PRO A 43 -14.16 11.21 -1.27
N TYR A 44 -13.10 12.00 -1.49
CA TYR A 44 -12.32 11.92 -2.73
C TYR A 44 -11.52 10.61 -2.78
N GLY A 45 -10.84 10.27 -1.69
CA GLY A 45 -10.07 9.04 -1.57
C GLY A 45 -10.88 7.77 -1.74
N GLU A 46 -12.14 7.75 -1.31
CA GLU A 46 -13.03 6.60 -1.52
C GLU A 46 -13.27 6.32 -3.00
N LYS A 47 -13.50 7.36 -3.81
CA LYS A 47 -13.65 7.24 -5.27
C LYS A 47 -12.37 6.74 -5.93
N VAL A 48 -11.23 7.26 -5.48
CA VAL A 48 -9.92 6.83 -5.97
C VAL A 48 -9.64 5.37 -5.61
N ALA A 49 -9.89 4.98 -4.37
CA ALA A 49 -9.72 3.61 -3.91
C ALA A 49 -10.66 2.64 -4.63
N LEU A 50 -11.91 3.01 -4.89
CA LEU A 50 -12.85 2.21 -5.68
C LEU A 50 -12.30 1.97 -7.10
N ASN A 51 -11.82 3.03 -7.75
CA ASN A 51 -11.25 2.93 -9.10
C ASN A 51 -10.01 2.01 -9.12
N TRP A 52 -9.05 2.20 -8.21
CA TRP A 52 -7.86 1.36 -8.14
C TRP A 52 -8.17 -0.10 -7.79
N ASN A 53 -9.11 -0.33 -6.88
CA ASN A 53 -9.54 -1.68 -6.52
C ASN A 53 -10.28 -2.40 -7.65
N SER A 54 -10.83 -1.66 -8.61
CA SER A 54 -11.54 -2.24 -9.77
C SER A 54 -10.62 -2.73 -10.88
N ASP A 55 -9.35 -2.31 -10.89
CA ASP A 55 -8.36 -2.73 -11.88
C ASP A 55 -7.54 -3.92 -11.33
N PRO A 56 -7.68 -5.12 -11.92
CA PRO A 56 -6.96 -6.31 -11.46
C PRO A 56 -5.44 -6.18 -11.56
N ALA A 57 -4.91 -5.49 -12.58
CA ALA A 57 -3.48 -5.34 -12.78
C ALA A 57 -2.85 -4.45 -11.69
N ILE A 58 -3.54 -3.36 -11.32
CA ILE A 58 -3.12 -2.51 -10.19
C ILE A 58 -3.12 -3.31 -8.88
N MET A 59 -4.16 -4.12 -8.67
CA MET A 59 -4.30 -4.90 -7.44
C MET A 59 -3.30 -6.05 -7.33
N GLU A 60 -2.98 -6.72 -8.43
CA GLU A 60 -1.93 -7.73 -8.48
C GLU A 60 -0.57 -7.11 -8.11
N HIS A 61 -0.20 -6.01 -8.77
CA HIS A 61 1.06 -5.32 -8.48
C HIS A 61 1.13 -4.84 -7.02
N ALA A 62 0.06 -4.24 -6.50
CA ALA A 62 0.03 -3.74 -5.12
C ALA A 62 0.18 -4.85 -4.08
N ARG A 63 -0.44 -6.02 -4.31
CA ARG A 63 -0.34 -7.18 -3.39
C ARG A 63 1.05 -7.82 -3.44
N ASN A 64 1.66 -7.88 -4.62
CA ASN A 64 3.00 -8.45 -4.80
C ASN A 64 4.14 -7.50 -4.36
N ALA A 65 3.84 -6.23 -4.13
CA ALA A 65 4.81 -5.23 -3.71
C ALA A 65 5.46 -5.55 -2.34
N VAL A 66 4.79 -6.31 -1.47
CA VAL A 66 5.40 -6.72 -0.19
C VAL A 66 6.62 -7.63 -0.39
N ASP A 67 6.56 -8.53 -1.37
CA ASP A 67 7.66 -9.43 -1.73
C ASP A 67 8.72 -8.72 -2.56
N THR A 68 8.26 -8.10 -3.65
CA THR A 68 9.15 -7.52 -4.68
C THR A 68 9.87 -6.26 -4.22
N ILE A 69 9.33 -5.54 -3.22
CA ILE A 69 9.95 -4.33 -2.68
C ILE A 69 10.45 -4.57 -1.27
N CYS A 70 9.58 -4.95 -0.31
CA CYS A 70 10.00 -4.98 1.09
C CYS A 70 10.93 -6.16 1.39
N ARG A 71 10.53 -7.40 1.09
CA ARG A 71 11.38 -8.58 1.36
C ARG A 71 12.66 -8.54 0.52
N HIS A 72 12.52 -8.22 -0.77
CA HIS A 72 13.67 -8.10 -1.66
C HIS A 72 14.72 -7.10 -1.16
N ASN A 73 14.31 -5.91 -0.70
CA ASN A 73 15.23 -4.89 -0.23
C ASN A 73 15.74 -5.12 1.20
N TYR A 74 15.17 -6.04 1.97
CA TYR A 74 15.66 -6.37 3.31
C TYR A 74 16.92 -7.25 3.26
N GLU A 75 17.08 -8.02 2.18
CA GLU A 75 18.22 -8.91 1.96
C GLU A 75 19.43 -8.22 1.31
N ILE A 76 19.30 -6.93 0.97
CA ILE A 76 20.35 -6.04 0.44
C ILE A 76 20.96 -5.24 1.59
#